data_AF-A0A941MIB9-F1
#
_entry.id   AF-A0A941MIB9-F1
#
_cell.length_a   1.000
_cell.length_b   1.000
_cell.length_c   1.000
_cell.angle_alpha   90.00
_cell.angle_beta   90.00
_cell.angle_gamma   90.00
#
_symmetry.space_group_name_H-M   'P 1'
#
loop_
_entity.id
_entity.type
_entity.pdbx_description
1 polymer ?
#
loop_
_entity_poly.entity_id
_entity_poly.type
_entity_poly.pdbx_seq_one_letter_code
_entity_poly.pdbx_strand_id
1 'polypeptide(L)'
;MDKSLCRLTFVCPPRSVESIIELMLSLDPPLPGFTTWDAEGHGFGFAGTTVNERVRGRVKRNLITTVVARIDAERLLEAIAQKTPVPDIAFWIEPVERFGRLQKPTSPSAIVADGRALQ
;
A
#
# COMPACT_ATOMS: atom_id res chain seq x y z
N MET A 1 -12.30 -6.37 17.22
CA MET A 1 -11.67 -6.47 15.89
C MET A 1 -10.89 -5.18 15.69
N ASP A 2 -9.57 -5.27 15.57
CA ASP A 2 -8.69 -4.10 15.52
C ASP A 2 -9.02 -3.28 14.26
N LYS A 3 -9.59 -2.09 14.47
CA LYS A 3 -9.96 -1.13 13.41
C LYS A 3 -8.80 -0.19 13.07
N SER A 4 -7.62 -0.40 13.66
CA SER A 4 -6.47 0.45 13.42
C SER A 4 -6.03 0.34 11.96
N LEU A 5 -5.96 1.48 11.29
CA LEU A 5 -5.44 1.59 9.95
C LEU A 5 -3.92 1.43 9.96
N CYS A 6 -3.40 0.80 8.92
CA CYS A 6 -1.97 0.71 8.71
C CYS A 6 -1.63 0.83 7.23
N ARG A 7 -0.41 1.29 6.97
CA ARG A 7 0.20 1.25 5.65
C ARG A 7 0.99 -0.04 5.54
N LEU A 8 0.63 -0.87 4.58
CA LEU A 8 1.42 -2.01 4.15
C LEU A 8 2.28 -1.60 2.97
N THR A 9 3.56 -1.93 3.01
CA THR A 9 4.48 -1.73 1.88
C THR A 9 5.19 -3.02 1.55
N PHE A 10 5.21 -3.35 0.26
CA PHE A 10 6.02 -4.42 -0.33
C PHE A 10 7.18 -3.80 -1.08
N VAL A 11 8.37 -4.37 -0.94
CA VAL A 11 9.53 -4.14 -1.80
C VAL A 11 9.79 -5.41 -2.57
N CYS A 12 9.52 -5.39 -3.87
CA CYS A 12 9.60 -6.56 -4.72
C CYS A 12 10.59 -6.36 -5.87
N PRO A 13 11.20 -7.44 -6.39
CA PRO A 13 11.90 -7.41 -7.66
C PRO A 13 10.98 -6.96 -8.81
N PRO A 14 11.51 -6.32 -9.87
CA PRO A 14 10.69 -5.86 -11.00
C PRO A 14 9.92 -6.99 -11.69
N ARG A 15 10.50 -8.21 -11.73
CA ARG A 15 9.86 -9.39 -12.35
C ARG A 15 8.56 -9.85 -11.66
N SER A 16 8.31 -9.42 -10.43
CA SER A 16 7.14 -9.85 -9.64
C SER A 16 6.08 -8.77 -9.48
N VAL A 17 6.37 -7.53 -9.86
CA VAL A 17 5.46 -6.40 -9.60
C VAL A 17 4.10 -6.60 -10.26
N GLU A 18 4.09 -7.06 -11.52
CA GLU A 18 2.86 -7.23 -12.30
C GLU A 18 1.94 -8.28 -11.67
N SER A 19 2.47 -9.45 -11.33
CA SER A 19 1.68 -10.52 -10.70
C SER A 19 1.13 -10.13 -9.33
N ILE A 20 1.85 -9.30 -8.57
CA ILE A 20 1.35 -8.77 -7.29
C ILE A 20 0.23 -7.75 -7.53
N ILE A 21 0.39 -6.87 -8.51
CA ILE A 21 -0.64 -5.90 -8.91
C ILE A 21 -1.91 -6.63 -9.36
N GLU A 22 -1.79 -7.62 -10.24
CA GLU A 22 -2.91 -8.44 -10.72
C GLU A 22 -3.63 -9.13 -9.56
N LEU A 23 -2.88 -9.73 -8.62
CA LEU A 23 -3.44 -10.33 -7.42
C LEU A 23 -4.22 -9.30 -6.60
N MET A 24 -3.63 -8.13 -6.33
CA MET A 24 -4.26 -7.08 -5.52
C MET A 24 -5.52 -6.50 -6.17
N LEU A 25 -5.56 -6.40 -7.51
CA LEU A 25 -6.74 -5.98 -8.27
C LEU A 25 -7.84 -7.06 -8.28
N SER A 26 -7.50 -8.33 -8.13
CA SER A 26 -8.44 -9.45 -8.14
C SER A 26 -9.16 -9.72 -6.81
N LEU A 27 -8.82 -8.98 -5.74
CA LEU A 27 -9.34 -9.24 -4.40
C LEU A 27 -10.82 -8.91 -4.26
N ASP A 28 -11.51 -9.73 -3.49
CA ASP A 28 -12.89 -9.53 -3.07
C ASP A 28 -12.97 -9.68 -1.53
N PRO A 29 -13.34 -8.61 -0.79
CA PRO A 29 -13.69 -7.27 -1.28
C PRO A 29 -12.48 -6.52 -1.87
N PRO A 30 -12.71 -5.56 -2.78
CA PRO A 30 -11.64 -4.79 -3.42
C PRO A 30 -10.93 -3.88 -2.41
N LEU A 31 -9.63 -3.67 -2.64
CA LEU A 31 -8.84 -2.73 -1.84
C LEU A 31 -9.30 -1.28 -2.08
N PRO A 32 -9.17 -0.38 -1.09
CA PRO A 32 -9.45 1.06 -1.26
C PRO A 32 -8.58 1.75 -2.34
N GLY A 33 -7.47 1.10 -2.69
CA GLY A 33 -6.47 1.53 -3.64
C GLY A 33 -5.06 1.16 -3.18
N PHE A 34 -4.11 1.20 -4.10
CA PHE A 34 -2.69 1.07 -3.82
C PHE A 34 -1.90 1.98 -4.76
N THR A 35 -0.63 2.20 -4.45
CA THR A 35 0.27 3.05 -5.22
C THR A 35 1.58 2.32 -5.43
N THR A 36 2.17 2.50 -6.61
CA THR A 36 3.45 1.89 -6.98
C THR A 36 4.47 2.97 -7.32
N TRP A 37 5.75 2.67 -7.11
CA TRP A 37 6.86 3.50 -7.59
C TRP A 37 8.15 2.68 -7.72
N ASP A 38 9.06 3.17 -8.57
CA ASP A 38 10.40 2.61 -8.75
C ASP A 38 11.31 2.97 -7.56
N ALA A 39 12.21 2.06 -7.21
CA ALA A 39 13.22 2.29 -6.19
C ALA A 39 14.53 1.53 -6.48
N GLU A 40 15.58 1.91 -5.75
CA GLU A 40 16.84 1.17 -5.67
C GLU A 40 16.97 0.56 -4.27
N GLY A 41 17.22 -0.75 -4.22
CA GLY A 41 17.46 -1.48 -2.98
C GLY A 41 18.96 -1.66 -2.72
N HIS A 42 19.35 -1.54 -1.45
CA HIS A 42 20.70 -1.76 -0.95
C HIS A 42 20.60 -2.71 0.26
N GLY A 43 21.36 -3.82 0.32
CA GLY A 43 21.36 -4.73 1.49
C GLY A 43 21.31 -6.23 1.21
N PHE A 44 20.78 -6.99 2.18
CA PHE A 44 20.99 -8.44 2.43
C PHE A 44 20.51 -9.47 1.36
N GLY A 45 20.05 -9.05 0.19
CA GLY A 45 19.50 -9.92 -0.86
C GLY A 45 20.35 -9.91 -2.14
N PHE A 46 21.62 -10.34 -2.08
CA PHE A 46 22.47 -10.50 -3.27
C PHE A 46 22.45 -11.95 -3.82
N ALA A 47 21.67 -12.85 -3.22
CA ALA A 47 21.48 -14.20 -3.72
C ALA A 47 20.60 -14.16 -4.99
N GLY A 48 21.25 -14.10 -6.16
CA GLY A 48 20.58 -14.04 -7.46
C GLY A 48 20.80 -12.75 -8.25
N THR A 49 21.57 -11.79 -7.71
CA THR A 49 21.92 -10.57 -8.44
C THR A 49 22.93 -10.84 -9.54
N THR A 50 22.77 -10.18 -10.68
CA THR A 50 23.73 -10.20 -11.78
C THR A 50 25.09 -9.64 -11.34
N VAL A 51 26.15 -9.97 -12.09
CA VAL A 51 27.51 -9.46 -11.80
C VAL A 51 27.53 -7.92 -11.78
N ASN A 52 26.78 -7.27 -12.67
CA ASN A 52 26.68 -5.81 -12.73
C ASN A 52 26.01 -5.19 -11.50
N GLU A 53 25.02 -5.85 -10.92
CA GLU A 53 24.32 -5.37 -9.71
C GLU A 53 25.19 -5.48 -8.46
N ARG A 54 26.02 -6.53 -8.35
CA ARG A 54 27.04 -6.64 -7.29
C ARG A 54 28.09 -5.53 -7.38
N VAL A 55 28.53 -5.20 -8.59
CA VAL A 55 29.53 -4.12 -8.81
C VAL A 55 28.95 -2.74 -8.50
N ARG A 56 27.67 -2.50 -8.78
CA ARG A 56 27.02 -1.19 -8.52
C ARG A 56 26.51 -1.01 -7.09
N GLY A 57 26.46 -2.09 -6.29
CA GLY A 57 26.01 -2.04 -4.89
C GLY A 57 24.52 -1.74 -4.71
N ARG A 58 23.71 -1.90 -5.76
CA ARG A 58 22.26 -1.63 -5.75
C ARG A 58 21.52 -2.47 -6.77
N VAL A 59 20.25 -2.74 -6.48
CA VAL A 59 19.36 -3.56 -7.31
C VAL A 59 18.07 -2.79 -7.58
N LYS A 60 17.51 -2.88 -8.79
CA LYS A 60 16.20 -2.28 -9.09
C LYS A 60 15.11 -2.97 -8.26
N ARG A 61 14.19 -2.17 -7.72
CA ARG A 61 13.04 -2.62 -6.95
C ARG A 61 11.81 -1.83 -7.36
N ASN A 62 10.66 -2.42 -7.10
CA ASN A 62 9.38 -1.73 -7.11
C ASN A 62 8.80 -1.75 -5.70
N LEU A 63 8.26 -0.61 -5.28
CA LEU A 63 7.45 -0.54 -4.08
C LEU A 63 5.99 -0.57 -4.47
N ILE A 64 5.20 -1.30 -3.68
CA ILE A 64 3.75 -1.29 -3.74
C ILE A 64 3.27 -0.96 -2.33
N THR A 65 2.40 0.04 -2.18
CA THR A 65 1.84 0.41 -0.88
C THR A 65 0.33 0.53 -0.92
N THR A 66 -0.32 0.15 0.17
CA THR A 66 -1.75 0.33 0.39
C THR A 66 -2.01 0.70 1.85
N VAL A 67 -3.10 1.44 2.09
CA VAL A 67 -3.58 1.74 3.43
C VAL A 67 -4.89 1.00 3.65
N VAL A 68 -4.90 0.12 4.66
CA VAL A 68 -6.00 -0.82 4.93
C VAL A 68 -6.15 -1.02 6.44
N ALA A 69 -7.21 -1.72 6.86
CA ALA A 69 -7.30 -2.20 8.24
C ALA A 69 -6.21 -3.25 8.51
N ARG A 70 -5.73 -3.34 9.75
CA ARG A 70 -4.66 -4.29 10.12
C ARG A 70 -4.96 -5.73 9.71
N ILE A 71 -6.21 -6.18 9.87
CA ILE A 71 -6.62 -7.54 9.49
C ILE A 71 -6.49 -7.79 7.99
N ASP A 72 -6.75 -6.79 7.15
CA ASP A 72 -6.66 -6.93 5.70
C ASP A 72 -5.20 -6.88 5.23
N ALA A 73 -4.33 -6.16 5.95
CA ALA A 73 -2.89 -6.21 5.70
C ALA A 73 -2.32 -7.61 5.94
N GLU A 74 -2.71 -8.29 7.02
CA GLU A 74 -2.28 -9.67 7.29
C GLU A 74 -2.80 -10.65 6.21
N ARG A 75 -4.06 -10.51 5.79
CA ARG A 75 -4.62 -11.32 4.70
C ARG A 75 -3.89 -11.12 3.38
N LEU A 76 -3.47 -9.90 3.07
CA LEU A 76 -2.67 -9.59 1.89
C LEU A 76 -1.30 -10.28 1.94
N LEU A 77 -0.65 -10.25 3.10
CA LEU A 77 0.63 -10.92 3.32
C LEU A 77 0.51 -12.42 3.08
N GLU A 78 -0.52 -13.06 3.64
CA GLU A 78 -0.80 -14.48 3.41
C GLU A 78 -1.09 -14.79 1.94
N ALA A 79 -1.94 -13.99 1.29
CA ALA A 79 -2.31 -14.20 -0.11
C ALA A 79 -1.09 -14.09 -1.05
N ILE A 80 -0.22 -13.09 -0.84
CA ILE A 80 1.01 -12.91 -1.63
C ILE A 80 2.00 -14.04 -1.34
N ALA A 81 2.19 -14.40 -0.07
CA ALA A 81 3.10 -15.50 0.30
C ALA A 81 2.70 -16.85 -0.32
N GLN A 82 1.40 -17.13 -0.45
CA GLN A 82 0.90 -18.37 -1.05
C GLN A 82 0.95 -18.36 -2.57
N LYS A 83 0.59 -17.24 -3.20
CA LYS A 83 0.40 -17.17 -4.67
C LYS A 83 1.65 -16.71 -5.42
N THR A 84 2.62 -16.14 -4.72
CA THR A 84 3.81 -15.57 -5.34
C THR A 84 5.06 -16.18 -4.69
N PRO A 85 5.52 -17.36 -5.17
CA PRO A 85 6.77 -17.98 -4.71
C PRO A 85 7.99 -17.23 -5.31
N VAL A 86 8.01 -15.91 -5.20
CA VAL A 86 9.13 -15.09 -5.64
C VAL A 86 10.04 -14.89 -4.44
N PRO A 87 11.27 -15.42 -4.48
CA PRO A 87 12.23 -15.13 -3.43
C PRO A 87 12.52 -13.62 -3.42
N ASP A 88 12.79 -13.08 -2.22
CA ASP A 88 13.31 -11.73 -2.02
C ASP A 88 12.27 -10.58 -2.10
N ILE A 89 11.04 -10.81 -1.63
CA ILE A 89 10.08 -9.76 -1.30
C ILE A 89 10.25 -9.38 0.18
N ALA A 90 10.57 -8.12 0.46
CA ALA A 90 10.52 -7.57 1.82
C ALA A 90 9.19 -6.84 2.04
N PHE A 91 8.75 -6.76 3.28
CA PHE A 91 7.56 -5.99 3.65
C PHE A 91 7.74 -5.31 5.01
N TRP A 92 6.93 -4.29 5.25
CA TRP A 92 6.75 -3.71 6.58
C TRP A 92 5.35 -3.12 6.71
N ILE A 93 4.93 -2.91 7.96
CA ILE A 93 3.66 -2.28 8.31
C ILE A 93 3.95 -1.06 9.20
N GLU A 94 3.38 0.08 8.83
CA GLU A 94 3.47 1.32 9.61
C GLU A 94 2.06 1.75 10.09
N PRO A 95 1.92 2.32 11.30
CA PRO A 95 0.63 2.83 11.76
C PRO A 95 0.17 4.02 10.90
N VAL A 96 -1.14 4.12 10.65
CA VAL A 96 -1.75 5.26 9.96
C VAL A 96 -2.80 5.91 10.84
N GLU A 97 -2.54 7.16 11.22
CA GLU A 97 -3.46 7.96 12.04
C GLU A 97 -4.78 8.23 11.29
N ARG A 98 -4.71 8.59 10.01
CA ARG A 98 -5.88 8.94 9.19
C ARG A 98 -5.64 8.67 7.72
N PHE A 99 -6.67 8.17 7.05
CA PHE A 99 -6.68 7.93 5.60
C PHE A 99 -7.99 8.44 4.99
N GLY A 100 -7.92 8.94 3.76
CA GLY A 100 -9.09 9.44 3.04
C GLY A 100 -8.69 10.20 1.78
N ARG A 101 -9.71 10.65 1.04
CA ARG A 101 -9.51 11.53 -0.12
C ARG A 101 -9.77 12.97 0.30
N LEU A 102 -8.91 13.87 -0.15
CA LEU A 102 -9.22 15.30 -0.06
C LEU A 102 -10.37 15.60 -1.02
N GLN A 103 -11.45 16.13 -0.46
CA GLN A 103 -12.56 16.68 -1.23
C GLN A 103 -12.52 18.20 -1.06
N LYS A 104 -12.90 18.94 -2.10
CA LYS A 104 -13.11 20.39 -1.97
C LYS A 104 -14.14 20.59 -0.84
N PRO A 105 -13.92 21.53 0.10
CA PRO A 105 -14.96 21.87 1.07
C PRO A 105 -16.20 22.26 0.27
N THR A 106 -17.26 21.47 0.35
CA THR A 106 -18.57 21.94 -0.10
C THR A 106 -18.87 23.15 0.76
N SER A 107 -19.11 24.32 0.14
CA SER A 107 -19.44 25.56 0.84
C SER A 107 -20.39 25.26 1.99
N PRO A 108 -20.21 25.85 3.18
CA PRO A 108 -21.11 25.59 4.29
C PRO A 108 -22.53 25.90 3.81
N SER A 109 -23.39 24.87 3.75
CA SER A 109 -24.82 25.07 3.53
C SER A 109 -25.29 26.09 4.53
N ALA A 110 -26.02 27.07 4.03
CA ALA A 110 -26.57 28.20 4.75
C ALA A 110 -26.90 27.85 6.20
N ILE A 111 -26.40 28.67 7.13
CA ILE A 111 -26.98 28.81 8.45
C ILE A 111 -28.47 29.09 8.20
N VAL A 112 -29.31 28.07 8.35
CA VAL A 112 -30.75 28.26 8.47
C VAL A 112 -30.89 29.00 9.79
N ALA A 113 -31.07 30.31 9.71
CA ALA A 113 -31.51 31.13 10.82
C ALA A 113 -32.94 30.70 11.16
N ASP A 114 -33.05 29.65 11.97
CA ASP A 114 -34.27 29.35 12.68
C ASP A 114 -34.28 30.23 13.93
N GLY A 115 -35.16 31.22 13.93
CA GLY A 115 -35.15 32.28 14.93
C GLY A 115 -36.38 33.18 14.80
N ARG A 116 -37.57 32.60 14.93
CA ARG A 116 -38.78 33.35 15.28
C ARG A 116 -38.55 34.18 16.55
N ALA A 117 -38.91 35.46 16.48
CA ALA A 117 -39.53 36.23 17.55
C ALA A 117 -40.56 37.15 16.87
N LEU A 118 -41.86 36.88 16.98
CA LEU A 118 -42.76 37.43 18.00
C LEU A 118 -42.68 38.97 18.08
N GLN A 119 -43.35 39.67 17.16
CA GLN A 119 -44.55 40.51 17.40
C GLN A 119 -44.90 41.27 16.12
#